data_AF-A0A1I7LTZ4-F1
#
_entry.id   AF-A0A1I7LTZ4-F1
#
_cell.length_a   1.000
_cell.length_b   1.000
_cell.length_c   1.000
_cell.angle_alpha   90.00
_cell.angle_beta   90.00
_cell.angle_gamma   90.00
#
_symmetry.space_group_name_H-M   'P 1'
#
loop_
_entity.id
_entity.type
_entity.pdbx_description
1 polymer ?
#
loop_
_entity_poly.entity_id
_entity_poly.type
_entity_poly.pdbx_seq_one_letter_code
_entity_poly.pdbx_strand_id
1 'polypeptide(L)' 'MSLRLQPVRVATGSPDTAGQLAFADGFLVAVLVLLSDGHAEAGMWFLEAGFGRVNTATPPMFADIDPAQNWIEQRLVRTA' A
#
# COMPACT_ATOMS: atom_id res chain seq x y z
N MET A 1 11.93 7.33 -11.34
CA MET A 1 10.70 6.52 -11.30
C MET A 1 9.67 7.32 -10.52
N SER A 2 8.46 7.51 -11.02
CA SER A 2 7.40 8.23 -10.31
C SER A 2 6.32 7.24 -9.87
N LEU A 3 5.98 7.27 -8.59
CA LEU A 3 4.84 6.53 -8.06
C LEU A 3 3.57 7.37 -8.22
N ARG A 4 2.52 6.78 -8.78
CA ARG A 4 1.19 7.39 -8.84
C ARG A 4 0.25 6.61 -7.92
N LEU A 5 -0.44 7.33 -7.05
CA LEU A 5 -1.52 6.77 -6.25
C LEU A 5 -2.87 7.05 -6.89
N GLN A 6 -3.77 6.08 -6.78
CA GLN A 6 -5.16 6.20 -7.23
C GLN A 6 -6.10 5.71 -6.12
N PRO A 7 -7.00 6.57 -5.62
CA PRO A 7 -8.00 6.17 -4.64
C PRO A 7 -8.91 5.07 -5.21
N VAL A 8 -9.22 4.08 -4.39
CA VAL A 8 -10.13 2.98 -4.76
C VAL A 8 -10.88 2.49 -3.52
N ARG A 9 -11.97 1.74 -3.74
CA ARG A 9 -12.54 0.89 -2.70
C ARG A 9 -12.07 -0.55 -2.88
N VAL A 10 -11.47 -1.13 -1.84
CA VAL A 10 -10.98 -2.51 -1.84
C VAL A 10 -11.99 -3.41 -1.14
N ALA A 11 -12.34 -4.53 -1.77
CA ALA A 11 -13.22 -5.53 -1.17
C ALA A 11 -12.41 -6.48 -0.27
N THR A 12 -11.98 -5.98 0.88
CA THR A 12 -11.15 -6.71 1.87
C THR A 12 -11.90 -7.80 2.64
N GLY A 13 -13.24 -7.83 2.54
CA GLY A 13 -14.07 -8.68 3.40
C GLY A 13 -14.19 -8.17 4.84
N SER A 14 -13.65 -6.98 5.13
CA SER A 14 -13.78 -6.26 6.40
C SER A 14 -14.43 -4.87 6.16
N PRO A 15 -14.70 -4.09 7.23
CA PRO A 15 -15.10 -2.69 7.10
C PRO A 15 -14.05 -1.78 6.44
N ASP A 16 -12.79 -2.22 6.36
CA ASP A 16 -11.65 -1.47 5.82
C ASP A 16 -11.71 -1.45 4.30
N THR A 17 -12.57 -0.60 3.74
CA THR A 17 -12.76 -0.55 2.28
C THR A 17 -12.04 0.62 1.61
N ALA A 18 -11.55 1.61 2.34
CA ALA A 18 -10.85 2.75 1.75
C ALA A 18 -9.41 2.35 1.39
N GLY A 19 -9.00 2.54 0.13
CA GLY A 19 -7.68 2.10 -0.33
C GLY A 19 -7.03 3.00 -1.36
N GLN A 20 -5.77 2.70 -1.66
CA GLN A 20 -4.96 3.34 -2.69
C GLN A 20 -4.28 2.25 -3.54
N LEU A 21 -4.44 2.35 -4.86
CA LEU A 21 -3.63 1.59 -5.81
C LEU A 21 -2.35 2.36 -6.10
N ALA A 22 -1.20 1.71 -5.98
CA ALA A 22 0.08 2.30 -6.30
C ALA A 22 0.57 1.79 -7.66
N PHE A 23 0.80 2.71 -8.59
CA PHE A 23 1.32 2.43 -9.92
C PHE A 23 2.72 3.00 -10.09
N ALA A 24 3.63 2.21 -10.65
CA ALA A 24 4.94 2.69 -11.08
C ALA A 24 5.19 2.32 -12.54
N ASP A 25 5.54 3.31 -13.36
CA ASP A 25 5.72 3.17 -14.81
C ASP A 25 4.55 2.46 -15.52
N GLY A 26 3.32 2.69 -15.04
CA GLY A 26 2.08 2.09 -15.58
C GLY A 26 1.73 0.71 -15.03
N PHE A 27 2.58 0.09 -14.22
CA PHE A 27 2.32 -1.21 -13.60
C PHE A 27 1.73 -1.04 -12.20
N LEU A 28 0.72 -1.85 -11.86
CA LEU A 28 0.24 -1.94 -10.47
C LEU A 28 1.30 -2.67 -9.64
N VAL A 29 1.81 -1.99 -8.61
CA VAL A 29 2.88 -2.50 -7.75
C VAL A 29 2.45 -2.74 -6.31
N ALA A 30 1.40 -2.06 -5.84
CA ALA A 30 0.84 -2.27 -4.50
C ALA A 30 -0.65 -1.93 -4.40
N VAL A 31 -1.31 -2.54 -3.42
CA VAL A 31 -2.63 -2.15 -2.90
C VAL A 31 -2.45 -1.81 -1.42
N LEU A 32 -2.81 -0.58 -1.05
CA LEU A 32 -2.82 -0.09 0.33
C LEU A 32 -4.25 0.09 0.79
N VAL A 33 -4.53 -0.20 2.07
CA VAL A 33 -5.87 -0.07 2.66
C VAL A 33 -5.76 0.67 3.98
N LEU A 34 -6.65 1.65 4.20
CA LEU A 34 -6.75 2.38 5.45
C LEU A 34 -7.58 1.56 6.43
N LEU A 35 -6.99 1.25 7.57
CA LEU A 35 -7.65 0.52 8.65
C LEU A 35 -8.69 1.42 9.35
N SER A 36 -9.89 0.90 9.51
CA SER A 36 -11.01 1.57 10.16
C SER A 36 -10.96 1.43 11.68
N ASP A 37 -11.82 2.20 12.36
CA ASP A 37 -11.90 2.31 13.84
C ASP A 37 -12.14 0.99 14.59
N GLY A 38 -12.42 -0.11 13.90
CA GLY A 38 -12.55 -1.46 14.48
C GLY A 38 -11.23 -2.16 14.81
N HIS A 39 -10.09 -1.58 14.41
CA HIS A 39 -8.76 -2.13 14.63
C HIS A 39 -8.01 -1.38 15.74
N ALA A 40 -7.12 -2.06 16.47
CA ALA A 40 -6.24 -1.40 17.44
C ALA A 40 -5.31 -0.38 16.76
N GLU A 41 -5.04 -0.59 15.47
CA GLU A 41 -4.23 0.22 14.58
C GLU A 41 -5.09 1.09 13.62
N ALA A 42 -6.31 1.44 14.03
CA ALA A 42 -7.18 2.32 13.26
C ALA A 42 -6.48 3.61 12.80
N GLY A 43 -6.76 4.04 11.57
CA GLY A 43 -6.14 5.20 10.95
C GLY A 43 -4.77 4.93 10.30
N MET A 44 -4.21 3.73 10.47
CA MET A 44 -2.97 3.32 9.79
C MET A 44 -3.29 2.75 8.40
N TRP A 45 -2.33 2.88 7.46
CA TRP A 45 -2.35 2.25 6.15
C TRP A 45 -1.64 0.90 6.18
N PHE A 46 -2.31 -0.15 5.75
CA PHE A 46 -1.78 -1.50 5.64
C PHE A 46 -1.46 -1.86 4.18
N LEU A 47 -0.36 -2.59 3.96
CA LEU A 47 -0.05 -3.20 2.66
C LEU A 47 -0.83 -4.50 2.48
N GLU A 48 -2.00 -4.41 1.86
CA GLU A 48 -2.85 -5.57 1.57
C GLU A 48 -2.22 -6.50 0.54
N ALA A 49 -1.66 -5.92 -0.53
CA ALA A 49 -0.96 -6.69 -1.56
C ALA A 49 0.24 -5.92 -2.12
N GLY A 50 1.38 -6.60 -2.23
CA GLY A 50 2.54 -6.12 -2.96
C GLY A 50 2.83 -7.01 -4.16
N PHE A 51 3.21 -6.42 -5.30
CA PHE A 51 3.55 -7.16 -6.51
C PHE A 51 5.05 -7.05 -6.81
N GLY A 52 5.62 -8.12 -7.37
CA GLY A 52 7.04 -8.19 -7.70
C GLY A 52 7.93 -7.87 -6.50
N ARG A 53 8.74 -6.82 -6.60
CA ARG A 53 9.68 -6.38 -5.56
C ARG A 53 9.02 -5.85 -4.29
N VAL A 54 7.78 -5.38 -4.42
CA VAL A 54 7.00 -4.86 -3.29
C VAL A 54 6.39 -6.01 -2.48
N ASN A 55 6.26 -7.21 -3.07
CA ASN A 55 5.77 -8.39 -2.36
C ASN A 55 6.66 -8.71 -1.15
N THR A 56 6.04 -9.04 -0.03
CA THR A 56 6.73 -9.27 1.24
C THR A 56 5.95 -10.26 2.09
N ALA A 57 6.67 -11.14 2.79
CA ALA A 57 6.04 -12.10 3.71
C ALA A 57 5.50 -11.42 4.97
N THR A 58 6.02 -10.24 5.31
CA THR A 58 5.61 -9.42 6.45
C THR A 58 5.15 -8.06 5.95
N PRO A 59 3.84 -7.90 5.67
CA PRO A 59 3.33 -6.64 5.18
C PRO A 59 3.43 -5.54 6.26
N PRO A 60 4.02 -4.37 5.93
CA PRO A 60 4.13 -3.26 6.86
C PRO A 60 2.79 -2.52 7.05
N MET A 61 2.71 -1.78 8.16
CA MET A 61 1.72 -0.74 8.42
C MET A 61 2.40 0.62 8.47
N PHE A 62 1.70 1.66 8.04
CA PHE A 62 2.20 3.03 7.94
C PHE A 62 1.23 4.00 8.59
N ALA A 63 1.74 5.04 9.25
CA ALA A 63 0.89 6.06 9.87
C ALA A 63 0.21 6.99 8.86
N ASP A 64 0.76 7.09 7.65
CA ASP A 64 0.22 7.91 6.57
C ASP A 64 0.65 7.32 5.23
N ILE A 65 0.13 7.89 4.15
CA ILE A 65 0.41 7.49 2.78
C ILE A 65 1.84 7.87 2.35
N ASP A 66 2.42 8.95 2.87
CA ASP A 66 3.78 9.40 2.52
C ASP A 66 4.87 8.38 2.93
N PRO A 67 4.90 7.86 4.18
CA PRO A 67 5.78 6.75 4.54
C PRO A 67 5.58 5.49 3.68
N ALA A 68 4.33 5.19 3.30
CA ALA A 68 4.02 4.05 2.45
C ALA A 68 4.63 4.21 1.04
N GLN A 69 4.49 5.39 0.44
CA GLN A 69 5.08 5.72 -0.87
C GLN A 69 6.59 5.58 -0.84
N ASN A 70 7.25 6.22 0.13
CA ASN A 70 8.71 6.15 0.28
C ASN A 70 9.21 4.70 0.40
N TRP A 71 8.51 3.87 1.17
CA TRP A 71 8.86 2.45 1.32
C TRP A 71 8.71 1.67 0.00
N ILE A 72 7.63 1.91 -0.76
CA ILE A 72 7.42 1.29 -2.08
C ILE A 72 8.53 1.70 -3.04
N GLU A 73 8.84 3.00 -3.13
CA GLU A 73 9.88 3.52 -4.01
C GLU A 73 11.25 2.91 -3.70
N GLN A 74 11.62 2.80 -2.41
CA GLN A 74 12.89 2.18 -1.99
C GLN A 74 13.00 0.72 -2.46
N ARG A 75 11.91 -0.05 -2.40
CA ARG A 75 11.89 -1.45 -2.86
C ARG A 75 11.98 -1.57 -4.38
N LEU A 76 11.45 -0.61 -5.11
CA LEU A 76 11.53 -0.60 -6.57
C LEU A 76 12.96 -0.24 -7.04
N VAL A 77 13.66 0.62 -6.29
CA VAL A 77 15.04 1.06 -6.62
C VAL A 77 16.10 -0.01 -6.31
N ARG A 78 15.95 -0.84 -5.26
CA ARG A 78 17.02 -1.75 -4.81
C ARG A 78 17.38 -2.80 -5.87
N THR A 79 18.57 -2.67 -6.44
CA THR A 79 18.92 -2.92 -7.85
C THR A 79 19.07 -4.37 -8.30
N ALA A 80 18.95 -4.53 -9.63
CA ALA A 80 19.64 -5.47 -10.53
C ALA A 80 19.51 -6.98 -10.27
#